data_AF-A0A9R1LU34-F1
#
_entry.id   AF-A0A9R1LU34-F1
#
_cell.length_a   1.000
_cell.length_b   1.000
_cell.length_c   1.000
_cell.angle_alpha   90.00
_cell.angle_beta   90.00
_cell.angle_gamma   90.00
#
_symmetry.space_group_name_H-M   'P 1'
#
loop_
_entity.id
_entity.type
_entity.pdbx_description
1 polymer ?
#
loop_
_entity_poly.entity_id
_entity_poly.type
_entity_poly.pdbx_seq_one_letter_code
_entity_poly.pdbx_strand_id
1 'polypeptide(L)' 'MDADRGELPITTRDGTTIVTTRFIKGVDKRATITKGWSNFFRQAHMNKGQAYAFTFKCTSKGPRLIVCSI' A
#
# COMPACT_ATOMS: atom_id res chain seq x y z
N MET A 1 4.13 -22.50 9.91
CA MET A 1 4.49 -21.07 9.76
C MET A 1 3.46 -20.41 8.88
N ASP A 2 2.56 -19.63 9.47
CA ASP A 2 1.65 -18.78 8.70
C ASP A 2 2.46 -17.59 8.21
N ALA A 3 3.00 -17.68 7.00
CA ALA A 3 3.61 -16.53 6.35
C ALA A 3 2.60 -15.37 6.39
N ASP A 4 3.04 -14.14 6.63
CA ASP A 4 2.23 -12.92 6.63
C ASP A 4 1.43 -12.75 5.31
N ARG A 5 0.32 -13.49 5.13
CA ARG A 5 -0.34 -13.75 3.83
C ARG A 5 -0.95 -12.52 3.15
N GLY A 6 -0.79 -11.34 3.74
CA GLY A 6 -1.27 -10.08 3.20
C GLY A 6 -0.38 -8.90 3.52
N GLU A 7 0.82 -9.08 4.08
CA GLU A 7 1.72 -7.95 4.29
C GLU A 7 2.45 -7.57 2.99
N LEU A 8 2.36 -6.30 2.61
CA LEU A 8 2.94 -5.77 1.38
C LEU A 8 3.41 -4.32 1.61
N PRO A 9 4.68 -4.02 1.29
CA PRO A 9 5.19 -2.66 1.32
C PRO A 9 4.45 -1.77 0.31
N ILE A 10 4.07 -0.58 0.77
CA ILE A 10 3.57 0.50 -0.08
C ILE A 10 4.60 1.62 -0.05
N THR A 11 4.91 2.17 -1.23
CA THR A 11 5.83 3.30 -1.38
C THR A 11 5.29 4.39 -2.28
N THR A 12 5.69 5.63 -2.03
CA THR A 12 5.49 6.73 -2.98
C THR A 12 6.37 6.52 -4.22
N ARG A 13 6.01 7.15 -5.34
CA ARG A 13 6.77 7.05 -6.61
C ARG A 13 8.25 7.42 -6.46
N ASP A 14 8.55 8.43 -5.65
CA ASP A 14 9.90 8.92 -5.35
C ASP A 14 10.66 8.05 -4.32
N GLY A 15 9.99 7.06 -3.72
CA GLY A 15 10.58 6.15 -2.74
C GLY A 15 10.82 6.75 -1.36
N THR A 16 10.41 8.00 -1.11
CA THR A 16 10.68 8.72 0.15
C THR A 16 9.88 8.15 1.32
N THR A 17 8.67 7.67 1.06
CA THR A 17 7.82 7.02 2.06
C THR A 17 7.69 5.54 1.73
N ILE A 18 7.99 4.68 2.70
CA ILE A 18 7.77 3.22 2.62
C ILE A 18 7.14 2.75 3.92
N VAL A 19 5.99 2.08 3.82
CA VAL A 19 5.32 1.47 4.99
C VAL A 19 4.86 0.07 4.63
N THR A 20 5.11 -0.90 5.51
CA THR A 20 4.51 -2.23 5.39
C THR A 20 3.04 -2.15 5.77
N THR A 21 2.17 -2.53 4.84
CA THR A 21 0.72 -2.55 5.07
C THR A 21 0.15 -3.94 4.99
N ARG A 22 -1.04 -4.15 5.54
CA ARG A 22 -1.73 -5.44 5.47
C ARG A 22 -3.01 -5.34 4.65
N PHE A 23 -3.12 -6.21 3.65
CA PHE A 23 -4.29 -6.41 2.80
C PHE A 23 -5.16 -7.53 3.37
N ILE A 24 -6.41 -7.21 3.66
CA ILE A 24 -7.41 -8.17 4.14
C ILE A 24 -8.50 -8.27 3.09
N LYS A 25 -8.81 -9.49 2.62
CA LYS A 25 -9.95 -9.75 1.76
C LYS A 25 -11.21 -9.80 2.61
N GLY A 26 -12.11 -8.86 2.41
CA GLY A 26 -13.45 -8.84 3.01
C GLY A 26 -14.38 -9.87 2.36
N VAL A 27 -15.43 -10.23 3.08
CA VAL A 27 -16.52 -11.11 2.59
C VAL A 27 -17.29 -10.48 1.41
N ASP A 28 -17.25 -9.15 1.32
CA ASP A 28 -17.90 -8.30 0.32
C ASP A 28 -17.09 -8.17 -0.99
N LYS A 29 -16.14 -9.07 -1.23
CA LYS A 29 -15.21 -9.04 -2.38
C LYS A 29 -14.34 -7.77 -2.42
N ARG A 30 -14.25 -6.99 -1.35
CA ARG A 30 -13.32 -5.85 -1.24
C ARG A 30 -12.01 -6.27 -0.62
N ALA A 31 -10.95 -5.58 -0.99
CA ALA A 31 -9.68 -5.62 -0.28
C ALA A 31 -9.54 -4.36 0.57
N THR A 32 -9.20 -4.52 1.85
CA THR A 32 -8.97 -3.41 2.77
C THR A 32 -7.49 -3.33 3.12
N ILE A 33 -6.91 -2.14 2.95
CA ILE A 33 -5.56 -1.82 3.44
C ILE A 33 -5.71 -1.34 4.89
N THR A 34 -5.04 -2.01 5.81
CA THR A 34 -5.22 -1.77 7.25
C THR A 34 -3.97 -1.20 7.90
N LYS A 35 -3.15 -2.05 8.52
CA LYS A 35 -1.92 -1.70 9.24
C LYS A 35 -1.08 -0.73 8.41
N GLY A 36 -0.58 0.33 9.02
CA GLY A 36 0.30 1.30 8.35
C GLY A 36 -0.36 2.28 7.38
N TRP A 37 -1.60 2.04 6.92
CA TRP A 37 -2.25 2.88 5.91
C TRP A 37 -2.43 4.34 6.35
N SER A 38 -2.99 4.58 7.53
CA SER A 38 -3.21 5.96 8.02
C SER A 38 -1.90 6.73 8.20
N ASN A 39 -0.80 6.03 8.51
CA ASN A 39 0.50 6.65 8.61
C ASN A 39 1.07 7.00 7.23
N PHE A 40 0.98 6.05 6.28
CA PHE A 40 1.36 6.26 4.89
C PHE A 40 0.59 7.44 4.27
N PHE A 41 -0.74 7.50 4.46
CA PHE A 41 -1.59 8.57 3.95
C PHE A 41 -1.10 9.96 4.38
N ARG A 42 -0.70 10.11 5.65
CA ARG A 42 -0.15 11.37 6.17
C ARG A 42 1.24 11.68 5.61
N GLN A 43 2.14 10.69 5.60
CA GLN A 43 3.52 10.86 5.15
C GLN A 43 3.61 11.12 3.63
N ALA A 44 2.75 10.50 2.85
CA ALA A 44 2.64 10.71 1.41
C ALA A 44 1.83 11.97 1.05
N HIS A 45 1.45 12.79 2.03
CA HIS A 45 0.65 14.01 1.86
C HIS A 45 -0.60 13.81 1.00
N MET A 46 -1.26 12.66 1.17
CA MET A 46 -2.47 12.35 0.42
C MET A 46 -3.65 13.15 0.96
N ASN A 47 -4.59 13.54 0.09
CA ASN A 47 -5.77 14.29 0.45
C ASN A 47 -7.04 13.52 0.07
N LYS A 48 -8.05 13.64 0.93
CA LYS A 48 -9.38 13.10 0.66
C LYS A 48 -9.97 13.77 -0.58
N GLY A 49 -10.58 12.99 -1.46
CA GLY A 49 -11.17 13.49 -2.71
C GLY A 49 -10.21 13.50 -3.90
N GLN A 50 -8.92 13.25 -3.69
CA GLN A 50 -7.96 13.06 -4.79
C GLN A 50 -7.95 11.60 -5.27
N ALA A 51 -7.63 11.42 -6.54
CA ALA A 51 -7.47 10.12 -7.17
C ALA A 51 -6.00 9.68 -7.14
N TYR A 52 -5.77 8.40 -6.85
CA TYR A 52 -4.44 7.82 -6.76
C TYR A 52 -4.39 6.49 -7.49
N ALA A 53 -3.30 6.27 -8.21
CA ALA A 53 -3.01 5.00 -8.88
C ALA A 53 -2.10 4.14 -8.01
N PHE A 54 -2.44 2.86 -7.90
CA PHE A 54 -1.63 1.84 -7.24
C PHE A 54 -1.04 0.91 -8.31
N THR A 55 0.28 0.84 -8.38
CA THR A 55 0.98 -0.08 -9.29
C THR A 55 1.66 -1.17 -8.50
N PHE A 56 1.30 -2.42 -8.75
CA PHE A 56 1.99 -3.58 -8.20
C PHE A 56 3.26 -3.89 -9.01
N LYS A 57 4.38 -4.06 -8.32
CA LYS A 57 5.65 -4.48 -8.94
C LYS A 57 6.34 -5.55 -8.09
N CYS A 58 6.83 -6.60 -8.76
CA CYS A 58 7.81 -7.51 -8.18
C CYS A 58 9.22 -6.95 -8.41
N THR A 59 9.97 -6.73 -7.34
CA THR A 59 11.36 -6.27 -7.41
C THR A 59 12.30 -7.37 -6.91
N SER A 60 13.61 -7.21 -7.09
CA SER A 60 14.60 -8.12 -6.49
C SER A 60 14.52 -8.18 -4.95
N LYS A 61 13.96 -7.16 -4.31
CA LYS A 61 13.71 -7.10 -2.86
C LYS A 61 12.34 -7.66 -2.45
N GLY A 62 11.57 -8.17 -3.41
CA GLY A 62 10.20 -8.67 -3.19
C GLY A 62 9.11 -7.78 -3.80
N PRO A 63 7.84 -8.19 -3.63
CA PRO A 63 6.69 -7.45 -4.14
C PRO A 63 6.46 -6.16 -3.36
N ARG A 64 5.99 -5.12 -4.05
CA ARG A 64 5.57 -3.84 -3.45
C ARG A 64 4.50 -3.15 -4.28
N LEU A 65 3.75 -2.25 -3.65
CA LEU A 65 2.88 -1.29 -4.33
C LEU A 65 3.55 0.08 -4.39
N ILE A 66 3.40 0.73 -5.53
CA ILE A 66 3.83 2.11 -5.74
C ILE A 66 2.59 2.97 -5.92
N VAL A 67 2.48 4.03 -5.13
CA VAL A 67 1.37 4.98 -5.15
C VAL A 67 1.78 6.25 -5.86
N CYS A 68 0.92 6.71 -6.76
CA CYS A 68 1.12 7.93 -7.53
C CYS A 68 -0.17 8.76 -7.53
N SER A 69 -0.07 10.08 -7.43
CA SER A 69 -1.18 10.96 -7.79
C SER A 69 -1.44 10.91 -9.30
N ILE A 70 -2.69 11.11 -9.69
CA ILE A 70 -3.12 11.23 -11.08
C ILE A 70 -3.18 12.70 -11.47
#